data_AF-A0A2X2DRJ0-F1
#
_entry.id   AF-A0A2X2DRJ0-F1
#
_cell.length_a   1.000
_cell.length_b   1.000
_cell.length_c   1.000
_cell.angle_alpha   90.00
_cell.angle_beta   90.00
_cell.angle_gamma   90.00
#
_symmetry.space_group_name_H-M   'P 1'
#
loop_
_entity.id
_entity.type
_entity.pdbx_description
1 polymer ?
#
loop_
_entity_poly.entity_id
_entity_poly.type
_entity_poly.pdbx_seq_one_letter_code
_entity_poly.pdbx_strand_id
1 'polypeptide(L)' 'MKKIPAVKGYRLTDNQPLVYFPGEVPKRLPEKAFWQKQGFSFESFRPQQISRDSAVPHIRMDSALEFLLGDKLK' A
#
# COMPACT_ATOMS: atom_id res chain seq x y z
N MET A 1 -25.59 -2.70 -3.47
CA MET A 1 -24.55 -2.24 -2.53
C MET A 1 -23.25 -1.99 -3.29
N LYS A 2 -22.59 -0.84 -3.12
CA LYS A 2 -21.34 -0.48 -3.79
C LYS A 2 -20.15 -1.02 -2.98
N LYS A 3 -19.25 -1.78 -3.61
CA LYS A 3 -18.02 -2.27 -2.95
C LYS A 3 -17.05 -1.10 -2.79
N ILE A 4 -16.53 -0.91 -1.57
CA ILE A 4 -15.52 0.10 -1.26
C ILE A 4 -14.17 -0.63 -1.18
N PRO A 5 -13.12 -0.15 -1.87
CA PRO A 5 -11.80 -0.77 -1.79
C PRO A 5 -11.23 -0.59 -0.39
N ALA A 6 -10.73 -1.66 0.23
CA ALA A 6 -10.11 -1.62 1.55
C ALA A 6 -8.91 -2.57 1.59
N VAL A 7 -7.97 -2.29 2.48
CA VAL A 7 -6.81 -3.13 2.75
C VAL A 7 -7.07 -3.95 4.00
N LYS A 8 -6.69 -5.24 3.99
CA LYS A 8 -6.80 -6.12 5.15
C LYS A 8 -5.41 -6.62 5.55
N GLY A 9 -5.14 -6.64 6.85
CA GLY A 9 -3.90 -7.18 7.39
C GLY A 9 -3.87 -7.12 8.91
N TYR A 10 -2.66 -7.11 9.47
CA TYR A 10 -2.43 -6.94 10.91
C TYR A 10 -1.70 -5.62 11.15
N ARG A 11 -2.16 -4.82 12.10
CA ARG A 11 -1.56 -3.53 12.43
C ARG A 11 -0.16 -3.71 13.02
N LEU A 12 0.77 -2.84 12.63
CA LEU A 12 2.16 -2.93 13.06
C LEU A 12 2.33 -2.78 14.58
N THR A 13 1.61 -1.84 15.19
CA THR A 13 1.80 -1.41 16.59
C THR A 13 1.35 -2.45 17.61
N ASP A 14 0.27 -3.19 17.34
CA ASP A 14 -0.40 -4.06 18.32
C ASP A 14 -0.70 -5.48 17.79
N ASN A 15 -0.36 -5.76 16.52
CA ASN A 15 -0.63 -7.03 15.85
C ASN A 15 -2.13 -7.42 15.82
N GLN A 16 -3.03 -6.44 15.88
CA GLN A 16 -4.46 -6.70 15.78
C GLN A 16 -4.91 -6.79 14.32
N PRO A 17 -5.87 -7.68 14.00
CA PRO A 17 -6.44 -7.75 12.66
C PRO A 17 -7.18 -6.44 12.33
N LEU A 18 -6.97 -5.94 11.12
CA LEU A 18 -7.50 -4.66 10.66
C LEU A 18 -8.03 -4.76 9.23
N VAL A 19 -9.22 -4.21 9.01
CA VAL A 19 -9.74 -3.86 7.67
C VAL A 19 -9.78 -2.34 7.61
N TYR A 20 -9.01 -1.77 6.70
CA TYR A 20 -8.72 -0.34 6.68
C TYR A 20 -9.08 0.26 5.32
N PHE A 21 -9.95 1.28 5.37
CA PHE A 21 -10.19 2.15 4.24
C PHE A 21 -9.33 3.41 4.41
N PRO A 22 -8.31 3.65 3.55
CA PRO A 22 -7.40 4.79 3.70
C PRO A 22 -8.04 6.15 3.37
N GLY A 23 -9.29 6.17 2.92
CA GLY A 23 -9.90 7.36 2.34
C GLY A 23 -9.42 7.60 0.92
N GLU A 24 -9.71 8.80 0.40
CA GLU A 24 -9.28 9.21 -0.92
C GLU A 24 -7.88 9.83 -0.86
N VAL A 25 -6.96 9.32 -1.68
CA VAL A 25 -5.65 9.95 -1.90
C VAL A 25 -5.81 10.95 -3.06
N PRO A 26 -5.60 12.25 -2.82
CA PRO A 26 -5.71 13.29 -3.85
C PRO A 26 -4.75 13.02 -5.01
N LYS A 27 -5.24 13.17 -6.24
CA LYS A 27 -4.41 13.04 -7.46
C LYS A 27 -3.46 14.21 -7.68
N ARG A 28 -3.61 15.28 -6.90
CA ARG A 28 -2.82 16.51 -6.96
C ARG A 28 -2.43 16.92 -5.55
N LEU A 29 -1.43 17.79 -5.46
CA LEU A 29 -0.98 18.34 -4.18
C LEU A 29 -2.16 19.00 -3.44
N PRO A 30 -2.44 18.62 -2.17
CA PRO A 30 -3.48 19.26 -1.38
C PRO A 30 -3.14 20.72 -1.06
N GLU A 31 -4.16 21.55 -0.94
CA GLU A 31 -4.00 22.93 -0.47
C GLU A 31 -3.52 22.98 1.00
N LYS A 32 -2.94 24.11 1.39
CA LYS A 32 -2.39 24.30 2.76
C LYS A 32 -3.41 24.01 3.87
N ALA A 33 -4.69 24.34 3.64
CA ALA A 33 -5.76 24.11 4.62
C ALA A 33 -5.99 22.62 4.95
N PHE A 34 -5.70 21.71 4.01
CA PHE A 34 -5.83 20.27 4.23
C PHE A 34 -4.91 19.78 5.36
N TRP A 35 -3.66 20.25 5.34
CA TRP A 35 -2.64 19.87 6.32
C TRP A 35 -2.90 20.43 7.72
N GLN A 36 -3.56 21.59 7.81
CA GLN A 36 -3.89 22.20 9.10
C GLN A 36 -5.09 21.53 9.78
N LYS A 37 -6.02 20.97 9.00
CA LYS A 37 -7.27 20.42 9.53
C LYS A 37 -7.24 18.91 9.72
N GLN A 38 -6.61 18.17 8.80
CA GLN A 38 -6.77 16.71 8.75
C GLN A 38 -5.46 15.98 8.45
N GLY A 39 -4.74 16.37 7.39
CA GLY A 39 -3.58 15.61 6.91
C GLY A 39 -3.96 14.19 6.46
N PHE A 40 -2.95 13.32 6.31
CA PHE A 40 -3.14 11.89 6.06
C PHE A 40 -2.80 11.08 7.30
N SER A 41 -3.59 10.05 7.59
CA SER A 41 -3.31 9.08 8.65
C SER A 41 -3.28 7.69 8.05
N PHE A 42 -2.16 7.29 7.47
CA PHE A 42 -1.98 5.95 6.90
C PHE A 42 -1.54 4.95 7.95
N GLU A 43 -2.20 3.80 7.99
CA GLU A 43 -1.83 2.70 8.89
C GLU A 43 -0.65 1.88 8.33
N SER A 44 0.25 1.48 9.22
CA SER A 44 1.33 0.54 8.88
C SER A 44 0.92 -0.89 9.19
N PHE A 45 1.13 -1.79 8.23
CA PHE A 45 0.81 -3.21 8.37
C PHE A 45 2.06 -4.03 8.67
N ARG A 46 1.90 -5.10 9.43
CA ARG A 46 2.96 -6.09 9.63
C ARG A 46 3.23 -6.84 8.33
N PRO A 47 4.48 -7.31 8.13
CA PRO A 47 4.78 -8.28 7.09
C PRO A 47 3.86 -9.50 7.21
N GLN A 48 3.41 -10.02 6.07
CA GLN A 48 2.70 -11.28 6.06
C GLN A 48 3.66 -12.41 6.48
N GLN A 49 3.14 -13.39 7.22
CA GLN A 49 3.89 -14.61 7.50
C GLN A 49 3.92 -15.44 6.21
N ILE A 50 5.11 -15.55 5.61
CA ILE A 50 5.34 -16.26 4.36
C ILE A 50 6.40 -17.33 4.64
N SER A 51 6.23 -18.52 4.05
CA SER A 51 7.26 -19.57 4.11
C SER A 51 8.52 -19.12 3.39
N ARG A 52 9.70 -19.54 3.86
CA ARG A 52 10.98 -19.13 3.28
C ARG A 52 11.12 -19.50 1.80
N ASP A 53 10.50 -20.60 1.39
CA ASP A 53 10.58 -21.12 0.03
C ASP A 53 9.44 -20.61 -0.87
N SER A 54 8.69 -19.61 -0.41
CA SER A 54 7.57 -19.02 -1.16
C SER A 54 7.92 -17.63 -1.70
N ALA A 55 7.47 -17.36 -2.91
CA ALA A 55 7.59 -16.03 -3.50
C ALA A 55 6.78 -15.01 -2.67
N VAL A 56 7.38 -13.84 -2.45
CA VAL A 56 6.71 -12.75 -1.73
C VAL A 56 5.71 -12.05 -2.67
N PRO A 57 4.44 -11.89 -2.27
CA PRO A 57 3.48 -11.08 -3.01
C PRO A 57 4.00 -9.65 -3.14
N HIS A 58 3.93 -9.09 -4.35
CA HIS A 58 4.42 -7.76 -4.64
C HIS A 58 3.42 -6.99 -5.51
N ILE A 59 3.57 -5.67 -5.55
CA ILE A 59 2.77 -4.80 -6.39
C ILE A 59 3.69 -4.19 -7.43
N ARG A 60 3.47 -4.53 -8.70
CA ARG A 60 4.14 -3.94 -9.87
C ARG A 60 5.68 -4.08 -9.93
N MET A 61 6.24 -5.10 -9.28
CA MET A 61 7.68 -5.37 -9.37
C MET A 61 8.08 -5.78 -10.79
N ASP A 62 7.22 -6.51 -11.49
CA ASP A 62 7.32 -6.81 -12.91
C ASP A 62 7.52 -5.55 -13.78
N SER A 63 6.67 -4.54 -13.60
CA SER A 63 6.76 -3.26 -14.31
C SER A 63 8.06 -2.53 -13.99
N ALA A 64 8.50 -2.58 -12.73
CA ALA A 64 9.74 -1.94 -12.31
C ALA A 64 10.96 -2.62 -12.95
N LEU A 65 11.00 -3.95 -12.96
CA LEU A 65 12.07 -4.73 -13.58
C LEU A 65 12.13 -4.51 -15.10
N GLU A 66 10.98 -4.52 -15.77
CA GLU A 66 10.89 -4.24 -17.20
C GLU A 66 11.46 -2.85 -17.53
N PHE A 67 11.07 -1.82 -16.78
CA PHE A 67 11.58 -0.47 -16.99
C PHE A 67 13.09 -0.35 -16.76
N LEU A 68 13.62 -1.05 -15.75
CA LEU A 68 15.03 -0.93 -15.35
C LEU A 68 15.98 -1.80 -16.19
N LEU A 69 15.53 -2.98 -16.62
CA LEU A 69 16.39 -4.03 -17.18
C LEU A 69 15.90 -4.57 -18.54
N GLY A 70 14.66 -4.27 -18.94
CA GLY A 70 14.04 -4.86 -20.13
C GLY A 70 14.77 -4.56 -21.44
N ASP A 71 15.51 -3.43 -21.51
CA ASP A 71 16.34 -3.10 -22.67
C ASP A 71 17.67 -3.87 -22.72
N LYS A 72 18.10 -4.48 -21.60
CA LYS A 72 19.36 -5.23 -21.48
C LYS A 72 19.21 -6.74 -21.55
N LEU A 73 17.98 -7.25 -21.43
CA LEU A 73 17.68 -8.68 -21.36
C LEU A 73 17.04 -9.22 -22.66
N LYS A 74 17.25 -8.53 -23.78
CA LYS A 74 16.83 -8.97 -25.12
C LYS A 74 17.83 -9.91 -25.76
#